data_AF-A0ABC8JJI5-F1
#
_entry.id   AF-A0ABC8JJI5-F1
#
_cell.length_a   1.000
_cell.length_b   1.000
_cell.length_c   1.000
_cell.angle_alpha   90.00
_cell.angle_beta   90.00
_cell.angle_gamma   90.00
#
_symmetry.space_group_name_H-M   'P 1'
#
loop_
_entity.id
_entity.type
_entity.pdbx_description
1 polymer ?
#
loop_
_entity_poly.entity_id
_entity_poly.type
_entity_poly.pdbx_seq_one_letter_code
_entity_poly.pdbx_strand_id
1 'polypeptide(L)'
;MVSVMKAKKGSSADIGGLEAQFQEIKEAVELPLTHPELYEDIGIKPLKGVILYGEPGTGKTLLAMAVANSTSTTFLRVVGSELIQKYLGDGPTLVRELFQS
;
A
#
# COMPACT_ATOMS: atom_id res chain seq x y z
N MET A 1 17.49 5.15 -3.72
CA MET A 1 17.34 5.62 -2.32
C MET A 1 15.86 5.50 -1.99
N VAL A 2 15.47 4.45 -1.27
CA VAL A 2 14.06 4.18 -0.94
C VAL A 2 13.60 5.30 0.00
N SER A 3 12.59 6.05 -0.41
CA SER A 3 12.00 7.07 0.45
C SER A 3 10.98 6.41 1.36
N VAL A 4 11.37 6.11 2.60
CA VAL A 4 10.42 5.78 3.66
C VAL A 4 9.64 7.07 3.98
N MET A 5 8.45 7.19 3.40
CA MET A 5 7.59 8.34 3.67
C MET A 5 6.77 8.01 4.91
N LYS A 6 6.94 8.80 5.98
CA LYS A 6 5.92 8.85 7.02
C LYS A 6 4.65 9.38 6.40
N ALA A 7 3.54 8.67 6.63
CA ALA A 7 2.25 8.98 6.05
C ALA A 7 1.91 10.46 6.37
N LYS A 8 1.73 11.26 5.31
CA LYS A 8 1.47 12.70 5.41
C LYS A 8 -0.02 12.88 5.61
N LYS A 9 -0.42 13.66 6.63
CA LYS A 9 -1.81 13.98 7.00
C LYS A 9 -2.68 14.30 5.76
N GLY A 10 -3.40 13.32 5.27
CA GLY A 10 -4.39 13.39 4.20
C GLY A 10 -5.61 12.63 4.71
N SER A 11 -6.74 13.31 4.82
CA SER A 11 -7.95 12.76 5.39
C SER A 11 -8.70 11.95 4.32
N SER A 12 -9.49 10.97 4.75
CA SER A 12 -10.46 10.30 3.86
C SER A 12 -11.37 11.32 3.14
N ALA A 13 -11.61 12.47 3.78
CA ALA A 13 -12.37 13.60 3.23
C ALA A 13 -11.71 14.27 2.01
N ASP A 14 -10.40 14.12 1.80
CA ASP A 14 -9.69 14.70 0.64
C ASP A 14 -9.93 13.89 -0.65
N ILE A 15 -10.48 12.68 -0.52
CA ILE A 15 -10.74 11.75 -1.63
C ILE A 15 -12.23 11.81 -1.99
N GLY A 16 -12.66 12.94 -2.54
CA GLY A 16 -14.06 13.14 -2.93
C GLY A 16 -14.55 12.08 -3.93
N GLY A 17 -15.63 11.37 -3.59
CA GLY A 17 -16.34 10.45 -4.50
C GLY A 17 -15.73 9.06 -4.67
N LEU A 18 -14.66 8.71 -3.95
CA LEU A 18 -14.05 7.37 -3.97
C LEU A 18 -14.15 6.65 -2.61
N GLU A 19 -15.17 6.98 -1.82
CA GLU A 19 -15.38 6.42 -0.48
C GLU A 19 -15.57 4.90 -0.51
N ALA A 20 -16.26 4.37 -1.52
CA ALA A 20 -16.48 2.93 -1.66
C ALA A 20 -15.15 2.19 -1.89
N GLN A 21 -14.31 2.67 -2.80
CA GLN A 21 -13.00 2.07 -3.08
C GLN A 21 -12.06 2.23 -1.88
N PHE A 22 -12.12 3.37 -1.19
CA PHE A 22 -11.35 3.59 0.03
C PHE A 22 -11.73 2.58 1.12
N GLN A 23 -13.03 2.37 1.35
CA GLN A 23 -13.53 1.42 2.34
C GLN A 23 -13.13 -0.02 1.99
N GLU A 24 -13.26 -0.43 0.73
CA GLU A 24 -12.89 -1.78 0.27
C GLU A 24 -11.40 -2.07 0.50
N ILE A 25 -10.52 -1.10 0.21
CA ILE A 25 -9.08 -1.24 0.41
C ILE A 25 -8.73 -1.20 1.89
N LYS A 26 -9.40 -0.35 2.66
CA LYS A 26 -9.24 -0.27 4.11
C LYS A 26 -9.62 -1.59 4.76
N GLU A 27 -10.75 -2.18 4.41
CA GLU A 27 -11.15 -3.51 4.88
C GLU A 27 -10.14 -4.57 4.47
N ALA A 28 -9.69 -4.60 3.21
CA ALA A 28 -8.71 -5.58 2.75
C ALA A 28 -7.39 -5.55 3.55
N VAL A 29 -7.02 -4.41 4.14
CA VAL A 29 -5.80 -4.25 4.95
C VAL A 29 -6.09 -4.38 6.46
N GLU A 30 -7.18 -3.81 6.95
CA GLU A 30 -7.52 -3.73 8.38
C GLU A 30 -8.19 -5.00 8.89
N LEU A 31 -9.15 -5.60 8.15
CA LEU A 31 -9.82 -6.83 8.57
C LEU A 31 -8.83 -7.96 8.94
N PRO A 32 -7.82 -8.29 8.11
CA PRO A 32 -6.90 -9.37 8.44
C PRO A 32 -5.94 -9.02 9.58
N LEU A 33 -5.75 -7.74 9.91
CA LEU A 33 -4.93 -7.31 11.04
C LEU A 33 -5.72 -7.27 12.35
N THR A 34 -7.00 -6.89 12.29
CA THR A 34 -7.85 -6.71 13.48
C THR A 34 -8.61 -7.99 13.85
N HIS A 35 -9.03 -8.78 12.85
CA HIS A 35 -9.86 -9.97 13.03
C HIS A 35 -9.32 -11.19 12.26
N PRO A 36 -8.13 -11.70 12.64
CA PRO A 36 -7.57 -12.91 12.02
C PRO A 36 -8.46 -14.15 12.21
N GLU A 37 -9.23 -14.22 13.30
CA GLU A 37 -10.13 -15.34 13.62
C GLU A 37 -11.16 -15.63 12.51
N LEU A 38 -11.66 -14.58 11.84
CA LEU A 38 -12.63 -14.72 10.75
C LEU A 38 -12.02 -15.46 9.56
N TYR A 39 -10.72 -15.29 9.30
CA TYR A 39 -10.03 -15.95 8.20
C TYR A 39 -9.69 -17.40 8.55
N GLU A 40 -9.40 -17.68 9.83
CA GLU A 40 -9.14 -19.04 10.33
C GLU A 40 -10.41 -19.89 10.31
N ASP A 41 -11.54 -19.36 10.78
CA ASP A 41 -12.83 -20.08 10.83
C ASP A 41 -13.36 -20.41 9.43
N ILE A 42 -13.19 -19.50 8.47
CA ILE A 42 -13.63 -19.69 7.09
C ILE A 42 -12.60 -20.53 6.29
N GLY A 43 -11.37 -20.68 6.80
CA GLY A 43 -10.30 -21.43 6.13
C GLY A 43 -9.76 -20.75 4.86
N ILE A 44 -9.96 -19.44 4.72
CA ILE A 44 -9.49 -18.65 3.57
C ILE A 44 -8.26 -17.84 3.94
N LYS A 45 -7.32 -17.72 2.98
CA LYS A 45 -6.15 -16.86 3.18
C LYS A 45 -6.51 -15.39 2.97
N PRO A 46 -6.01 -14.48 3.82
CA PRO A 46 -6.23 -13.06 3.63
C PRO A 46 -5.59 -12.57 2.31
N LEU A 47 -6.15 -11.50 1.77
CA LEU A 47 -5.63 -10.85 0.57
C LEU A 47 -4.21 -10.33 0.82
N LYS A 48 -3.25 -10.74 -0.04
CA LYS A 48 -1.84 -10.38 0.13
C LYS A 48 -1.45 -9.03 -0.46
N GLY A 49 -2.32 -8.44 -1.28
CA GLY A 49 -2.03 -7.18 -1.95
C GLY A 49 -3.18 -6.70 -2.81
N VAL A 50 -3.21 -5.40 -3.05
CA VAL A 50 -4.20 -4.72 -3.87
C VAL A 50 -3.48 -4.00 -5.01
N ILE A 51 -4.06 -4.03 -6.21
CA ILE A 51 -3.56 -3.31 -7.38
C ILE A 51 -4.55 -2.21 -7.73
N LEU A 52 -4.08 -0.96 -7.77
CA LEU A 52 -4.87 0.20 -8.18
C LEU A 52 -4.57 0.55 -9.64
N TYR A 53 -5.58 0.48 -10.51
CA TYR A 53 -5.44 0.77 -11.94
C TYR A 53 -6.52 1.74 -12.44
N GLY A 54 -6.32 2.30 -13.63
CA GLY A 54 -7.24 3.22 -14.32
C GLY A 54 -6.57 4.52 -14.77
N GLU A 55 -7.36 5.49 -15.21
CA GLU A 55 -6.86 6.72 -15.84
C GLU A 55 -5.99 7.59 -14.90
N PRO A 56 -4.99 8.30 -15.45
CA PRO A 56 -4.21 9.26 -14.68
C PRO A 56 -5.11 10.39 -14.15
N GLY A 57 -4.84 10.88 -12.93
CA GLY A 57 -5.64 11.96 -12.31
C GLY A 57 -6.82 11.49 -11.46
N THR A 58 -7.14 10.19 -11.45
CA THR A 58 -8.21 9.60 -10.61
C THR A 58 -7.84 9.41 -9.12
N GLY A 59 -6.76 10.02 -8.64
CA GLY A 59 -6.43 10.02 -7.21
C GLY A 59 -5.85 8.72 -6.64
N LYS A 60 -5.44 7.72 -7.44
CA LYS A 60 -4.89 6.43 -6.96
C LYS A 60 -3.76 6.58 -5.93
N THR A 61 -2.82 7.48 -6.19
CA THR A 61 -1.69 7.76 -5.28
C THR A 61 -2.18 8.42 -3.98
N LEU A 62 -3.17 9.29 -4.06
CA LEU A 62 -3.77 9.93 -2.88
C LEU A 62 -4.54 8.91 -2.04
N LEU A 63 -5.24 7.98 -2.67
CA LEU A 63 -5.95 6.89 -2.01
C LEU A 63 -4.99 6.01 -1.20
N ALA A 64 -3.89 5.56 -1.82
CA ALA A 64 -2.87 4.77 -1.12
C ALA A 64 -2.28 5.50 0.11
N MET A 65 -2.06 6.82 0.00
CA MET A 65 -1.56 7.63 1.12
C MET A 65 -2.58 7.77 2.25
N ALA A 66 -3.87 7.98 1.91
CA ALA A 66 -4.92 8.10 2.91
C ALA A 66 -5.17 6.78 3.66
N VAL A 67 -5.13 5.63 2.96
CA VAL A 67 -5.25 4.31 3.59
C VAL A 67 -4.11 4.13 4.59
N ALA A 68 -2.87 4.38 4.18
CA ALA A 68 -1.71 4.26 5.06
C ALA A 68 -1.77 5.17 6.29
N ASN A 69 -2.32 6.39 6.15
CA ASN A 69 -2.59 7.25 7.30
C ASN A 69 -3.63 6.64 8.25
N SER A 70 -4.71 6.08 7.70
CA SER A 70 -5.82 5.56 8.49
C SER A 70 -5.44 4.32 9.28
N THR A 71 -4.62 3.43 8.70
CA THR A 71 -4.16 2.20 9.34
C THR A 71 -2.95 2.42 10.26
N SER A 72 -2.42 3.65 10.38
CA SER A 72 -1.21 3.97 11.15
C SER A 72 -0.01 3.07 10.82
N THR A 73 0.07 2.57 9.59
CA THR A 73 1.11 1.65 9.14
C THR A 73 2.25 2.39 8.42
N THR A 74 3.43 1.77 8.35
CA THR A 74 4.56 2.31 7.59
C THR A 74 4.28 2.25 6.10
N PHE A 75 4.30 3.41 5.42
CA PHE A 75 4.13 3.49 3.98
C PHE A 75 5.49 3.50 3.27
N LEU A 76 5.77 2.43 2.53
CA LEU A 76 6.96 2.33 1.67
C LEU A 76 6.56 2.69 0.23
N ARG A 77 7.00 3.84 -0.24
CA ARG A 77 6.82 4.25 -1.64
C ARG A 77 8.08 3.92 -2.43
N VAL A 78 7.95 3.08 -3.44
CA VAL A 78 9.02 2.77 -4.39
C VAL A 78 8.52 3.08 -5.80
N VAL A 79 9.30 3.86 -6.54
CA VAL A 79 9.03 4.10 -7.97
C VAL A 79 9.85 3.11 -8.78
N GLY A 80 9.26 2.44 -9.78
CA GLY A 80 9.95 1.41 -10.55
C GLY A 80 11.25 1.89 -11.23
N SER A 81 11.33 3.18 -11.58
CA SER A 81 12.57 3.79 -12.09
C SER A 81 13.72 3.81 -11.07
N GLU A 82 13.42 3.78 -9.76
CA GLU A 82 14.43 3.73 -8.69
C GLU A 82 15.07 2.35 -8.56
N LEU A 83 14.39 1.30 -9.06
CA LEU A 83 14.90 -0.07 -9.07
C LEU A 83 15.94 -0.29 -10.18
N ILE A 84 16.01 0.60 -11.17
CA ILE A 84 16.97 0.53 -12.26
C ILE A 84 18.25 1.26 -11.81
N GLN A 85 19.29 0.49 -11.50
CA GLN A 85 20.59 1.02 -11.07
C GLN A 85 21.62 0.92 -12.20
N LYS A 86 22.57 1.87 -12.21
CA LYS A 86 23.65 1.94 -13.21
C LYS A 86 24.63 0.77 -13.09
N TYR A 87 24.75 0.20 -11.89
CA TYR A 87 25.68 -0.89 -11.59
C TYR A 87 24.98 -2.25 -11.64
N LEU A 88 25.65 -3.22 -12.25
CA LEU A 88 25.14 -4.58 -12.44
C LEU A 88 25.09 -5.28 -11.07
N GLY A 89 23.90 -5.70 -10.63
CA GLY A 89 23.71 -6.41 -9.36
C GLY A 89 23.15 -5.56 -8.21
N ASP A 90 23.17 -4.23 -8.32
CA ASP A 90 22.62 -3.34 -7.29
C ASP A 90 21.08 -3.35 -7.30
N GLY A 91 20.46 -3.48 -8.48
CA GLY A 91 19.00 -3.55 -8.61
C GLY A 91 18.38 -4.72 -7.82
N PRO A 92 18.82 -5.98 -8.04
CA PRO A 92 18.33 -7.13 -7.28
C PRO A 92 18.61 -7.05 -5.77
N THR A 93 19.76 -6.48 -5.38
CA THR A 93 20.13 -6.30 -3.97
C THR A 93 19.17 -5.34 -3.28
N LEU A 94 18.84 -4.22 -3.92
CA LEU A 94 17.87 -3.24 -3.42
C LEU A 94 16.47 -3.83 -3.22
N VAL A 95 16.01 -4.67 -4.17
CA VAL A 95 14.71 -5.37 -4.04
C VAL A 95 14.74 -6.33 -2.84
N ARG A 96 15.85 -7.05 -2.63
CA ARG A 96 15.97 -7.94 -1.47
C ARG A 96 15.94 -7.17 -0.15
N GLU A 97 16.68 -6.08 -0.05
CA GLU A 97 16.68 -5.24 1.16
C GLU A 97 15.29 -4.65 1.44
N LEU A 98 14.56 -4.24 0.40
CA LEU A 98 13.19 -3.73 0.50
C LEU A 98 12.21 -4.74 1.11
N PHE A 99 12.36 -6.03 0.81
CA PHE A 99 11.44 -7.09 1.28
C PHE A 99 11.98 -7.87 2.49
N GLN A 100 13.18 -7.54 2.99
CA GLN A 100 13.77 -8.18 4.18
C GLN A 100 13.34 -7.54 5.50
N SER A 101 12.53 -6.47 5.45
CA SER A 101 12.04 -5.73 6.62
C SER A 101 10.89 -6.42 7.34
#